data_AF-A0A348PNS8-F1
#
_entry.id   AF-A0A348PNS8-F1
#
_cell.length_a   1.000
_cell.length_b   1.000
_cell.length_c   1.000
_cell.angle_alpha   90.00
_cell.angle_beta   90.00
_cell.angle_gamma   90.00
#
_symmetry.space_group_name_H-M   'P 1'
#
loop_
_entity.id
_entity.type
_entity.pdbx_description
1 polymer ?
#
loop_
_entity_poly.entity_id
_entity_poly.type
_entity_poly.pdbx_seq_one_letter_code
_entity_poly.pdbx_strand_id
1 'polypeptide(L)'
;IIGQDPYHGMGQAHGLSFSVREDKVLPPSLKNIFKELKTDILEFEFANGNLTSWANQGVLLLNSVLTVKEKSPASHQKKGWETFTDATIAKLSERREHLVFLLWGNYAQSKKVLINQNKHLVLEAAHPSPFSAHKGFFGCQHFSKTNAYLTDHGIQPIDWRLPIEQLKISGF
;
A
#
# COMPACT_ATOMS: atom_id res chain seq x y z
N ILE A 1 1.28 -2.54 -4.08
CA ILE A 1 1.90 -2.17 -2.79
C ILE A 1 1.89 -3.40 -1.90
N ILE A 2 3.03 -3.74 -1.26
CA ILE A 2 3.16 -4.98 -0.48
C ILE A 2 3.29 -4.66 1.01
N GLY A 3 2.34 -5.13 1.82
CA GLY A 3 2.38 -5.13 3.28
C GLY A 3 2.82 -6.47 3.86
N GLN A 4 3.01 -6.51 5.18
CA GLN A 4 3.41 -7.72 5.90
C GLN A 4 2.18 -8.52 6.35
N ASP A 5 1.46 -8.04 7.36
CA ASP A 5 0.25 -8.67 7.92
C ASP A 5 -0.90 -7.65 8.08
N PRO A 6 -2.15 -8.12 8.22
CA PRO A 6 -3.29 -7.24 8.46
C PRO A 6 -3.19 -6.58 9.84
N TYR A 7 -3.84 -5.44 10.02
CA TYR A 7 -4.03 -4.89 11.37
C TYR A 7 -4.82 -5.86 12.25
N HIS A 8 -4.35 -6.05 13.48
CA HIS A 8 -4.86 -7.06 14.41
C HIS A 8 -5.83 -6.50 15.47
N GLY A 9 -6.24 -5.23 15.36
CA GLY A 9 -7.30 -4.64 16.19
C GLY A 9 -8.68 -4.87 15.58
N MET A 10 -9.68 -5.03 16.43
CA MET A 10 -11.06 -5.29 16.02
C MET A 10 -11.57 -4.24 15.02
N GLY A 11 -12.05 -4.71 13.86
CA GLY A 11 -12.62 -3.87 12.80
C GLY A 11 -11.63 -2.97 12.06
N GLN A 12 -10.31 -3.08 12.30
CA GLN A 12 -9.31 -2.30 11.58
C GLN A 12 -9.08 -2.83 10.17
N ALA A 13 -8.62 -4.08 10.05
CA ALA A 13 -8.37 -4.70 8.77
C ALA A 13 -9.67 -5.01 8.02
N HIS A 14 -9.67 -4.76 6.71
CA HIS A 14 -10.79 -5.07 5.82
C HIS A 14 -10.36 -5.69 4.48
N GLY A 15 -9.15 -6.26 4.43
CA GLY A 15 -8.63 -7.00 3.26
C GLY A 15 -7.63 -6.25 2.39
N LEU A 16 -7.40 -4.96 2.66
CA LEU A 16 -6.42 -4.13 1.95
C LEU A 16 -5.23 -3.79 2.86
N SER A 17 -4.00 -4.01 2.38
CA SER A 17 -2.78 -3.62 3.12
C SER A 17 -2.81 -2.12 3.48
N PHE A 18 -2.33 -1.77 4.68
CA PHE A 18 -2.27 -0.41 5.22
C PHE A 18 -3.60 0.32 5.45
N SER A 19 -4.69 -0.10 4.81
CA SER A 19 -6.00 0.54 4.94
C SER A 19 -6.74 0.14 6.21
N VAL A 20 -7.58 1.05 6.70
CA VAL A 20 -8.57 0.81 7.75
C VAL A 20 -9.97 1.23 7.28
N ARG A 21 -11.02 0.78 7.98
CA ARG A 21 -12.38 1.28 7.74
C ARG A 21 -12.50 2.75 8.12
N GLU A 22 -13.48 3.44 7.57
CA GLU A 22 -13.63 4.90 7.64
C GLU A 22 -13.78 5.43 9.08
N ASP A 23 -14.42 4.64 9.95
CA ASP A 23 -14.67 4.94 11.36
C ASP A 23 -13.46 4.67 12.27
N LYS A 24 -12.32 4.23 11.72
CA LYS A 24 -11.16 3.81 12.52
C LYS A 24 -10.07 4.86 12.56
N VAL A 25 -9.43 4.97 13.73
CA VAL A 25 -8.24 5.79 13.92
C VAL A 25 -7.12 5.32 12.99
N LEU A 26 -6.48 6.27 12.32
CA LEU A 26 -5.33 6.01 11.45
C LEU A 26 -4.20 5.31 12.21
N PRO A 27 -3.77 4.11 11.79
CA PRO A 27 -2.61 3.45 12.36
C PRO A 27 -1.32 4.24 12.09
N PRO A 28 -0.27 4.07 12.92
CA PRO A 28 0.96 4.86 12.79
C PRO A 28 1.63 4.78 11.41
N SER A 29 1.66 3.60 10.80
CA SER A 29 2.21 3.42 9.44
C SER A 29 1.41 4.20 8.40
N LEU A 30 0.08 4.19 8.49
CA LEU A 30 -0.78 4.93 7.55
C LEU A 30 -0.64 6.45 7.73
N LYS A 31 -0.49 6.94 8.97
CA LYS A 31 -0.18 8.35 9.24
C LYS A 31 1.12 8.78 8.55
N ASN A 32 2.14 7.94 8.57
CA ASN A 32 3.41 8.22 7.91
C ASN A 32 3.29 8.15 6.38
N ILE A 33 2.52 7.21 5.83
CA ILE A 33 2.17 7.18 4.40
C ILE A 33 1.52 8.51 3.98
N PHE A 34 0.54 9.00 4.74
CA PHE A 34 -0.11 10.28 4.44
C PHE A 34 0.82 11.48 4.62
N LYS A 35 1.76 11.44 5.56
CA LYS A 35 2.78 12.47 5.71
C LYS A 35 3.70 12.55 4.50
N GLU A 36 4.11 11.40 3.95
CA GLU A 36 4.89 11.35 2.71
C GLU A 36 4.08 11.85 1.51
N LEU A 37 2.82 11.42 1.39
CA LEU A 37 1.92 11.90 0.33
C LEU A 37 1.76 13.42 0.34
N LYS A 38 1.64 14.05 1.52
CA LYS A 38 1.55 15.51 1.64
C LYS A 38 2.78 16.24 1.09
N THR A 39 3.95 15.59 1.10
CA THR A 39 5.18 16.17 0.54
C THR A 39 5.45 15.76 -0.90
N ASP A 40 4.80 14.70 -1.38
CA ASP A 40 5.05 14.10 -2.70
C ASP A 40 3.96 14.44 -3.74
N ILE A 41 2.72 14.62 -3.29
CA ILE A 41 1.55 14.90 -4.13
C ILE A 41 0.97 16.26 -3.72
N LEU A 42 0.93 17.18 -4.69
CA LEU A 42 0.37 18.52 -4.50
C LEU A 42 -1.10 18.43 -4.03
N GLU A 43 -1.46 19.24 -3.05
CA GLU A 43 -2.84 19.34 -2.53
C GLU A 43 -3.42 18.00 -2.03
N PHE A 44 -2.58 17.11 -1.51
CA PHE A 44 -3.07 15.86 -0.93
C PHE A 44 -3.86 16.10 0.37
N GLU A 45 -5.14 15.74 0.34
CA GLU A 45 -6.06 15.73 1.47
C GLU A 45 -6.63 14.32 1.73
N PHE A 46 -7.02 14.08 2.97
CA PHE A 46 -7.67 12.84 3.38
C PHE A 46 -8.71 13.10 4.47
N ALA A 47 -9.86 12.41 4.38
CA ALA A 47 -10.89 12.43 5.42
C ALA A 47 -10.78 11.22 6.37
N ASN A 48 -10.33 10.07 5.87
CA ASN A 48 -10.25 8.82 6.63
C ASN A 48 -9.11 7.92 6.13
N GLY A 49 -9.01 6.69 6.64
CA GLY A 49 -7.96 5.72 6.29
C GLY A 49 -8.35 4.62 5.29
N ASN A 50 -9.50 4.78 4.63
CA ASN A 50 -10.01 3.82 3.66
C ASN A 50 -9.37 4.06 2.29
N LEU A 51 -8.62 3.07 1.80
CA LEU A 51 -7.84 3.14 0.56
C LEU A 51 -8.56 2.43 -0.60
N THR A 52 -9.87 2.17 -0.46
CA THR A 52 -10.67 1.51 -1.51
C THR A 52 -10.64 2.30 -2.83
N SER A 53 -10.58 3.64 -2.78
CA SER A 53 -10.44 4.46 -3.99
C SER A 53 -9.16 4.17 -4.78
N TRP A 54 -8.05 3.84 -4.12
CA TRP A 54 -6.82 3.42 -4.80
C TRP A 54 -6.98 2.04 -5.43
N ALA A 55 -7.61 1.09 -4.70
CA ALA A 55 -7.86 -0.25 -5.21
C ALA A 55 -8.72 -0.23 -6.48
N ASN A 56 -9.76 0.62 -6.52
CA ASN A 56 -10.62 0.80 -7.69
C ASN A 56 -9.89 1.37 -8.92
N GLN A 57 -8.74 2.01 -8.73
CA GLN A 57 -7.87 2.54 -9.80
C GLN A 57 -6.80 1.54 -10.25
N GLY A 58 -6.79 0.31 -9.71
CA GLY A 58 -5.82 -0.73 -10.06
C GLY A 58 -4.64 -0.86 -9.09
N VAL A 59 -4.65 -0.16 -7.95
CA VAL A 59 -3.62 -0.34 -6.91
C VAL A 59 -3.91 -1.61 -6.10
N LEU A 60 -3.19 -2.69 -6.39
CA LEU A 60 -3.26 -3.89 -5.56
C LEU A 60 -2.58 -3.65 -4.20
N LEU A 61 -3.39 -3.65 -3.14
CA LEU A 61 -2.98 -3.47 -1.73
C LEU A 61 -2.87 -4.84 -1.04
N LEU A 62 -1.77 -5.55 -1.29
CA LEU A 62 -1.59 -6.95 -0.89
C LEU A 62 -0.74 -7.07 0.38
N ASN A 63 -1.26 -7.70 1.43
CA ASN A 63 -0.41 -8.21 2.51
C ASN A 63 0.19 -9.56 2.12
N SER A 64 1.38 -9.88 2.63
CA SER A 64 2.01 -11.19 2.38
C SER A 64 1.46 -12.30 3.28
N VAL A 65 0.85 -11.92 4.40
CA VAL A 65 0.00 -12.78 5.23
C VAL A 65 -1.41 -12.19 5.22
N LEU A 66 -2.43 -12.98 4.92
CA LEU A 66 -3.79 -12.45 4.70
C LEU A 66 -4.73 -12.52 5.90
N THR A 67 -4.29 -13.15 7.00
CA THR A 67 -5.08 -13.25 8.24
C THR A 67 -4.18 -13.09 9.46
N VAL A 68 -4.76 -12.64 10.57
CA VAL A 68 -4.04 -12.49 11.84
C VAL A 68 -5.03 -12.72 12.98
N LYS A 69 -4.57 -13.35 14.07
CA LYS A 69 -5.31 -13.42 15.32
C LYS A 69 -5.28 -12.07 16.03
N GLU A 70 -6.40 -11.69 16.64
CA GLU A 70 -6.52 -10.43 17.37
C GLU A 70 -5.38 -10.25 18.39
N LYS A 71 -4.81 -9.03 18.45
CA LYS A 71 -3.70 -8.64 19.33
C LYS A 71 -2.44 -9.51 19.22
N SER A 72 -2.31 -10.32 18.17
CA SER A 72 -1.23 -11.28 17.98
C SER A 72 -0.58 -11.08 16.61
N PRO A 73 0.24 -10.02 16.43
CA PRO A 73 0.91 -9.75 15.16
C PRO A 73 1.70 -10.97 14.68
N ALA A 74 1.78 -11.17 13.36
CA ALA A 74 2.45 -12.31 12.74
C ALA A 74 1.97 -13.73 13.19
N SER A 75 0.84 -13.85 13.89
CA SER A 75 0.32 -15.15 14.39
C SER A 75 0.07 -16.20 13.31
N HIS A 76 -0.19 -15.80 12.07
CA HIS A 76 -0.36 -16.71 10.92
C HIS A 76 0.81 -16.66 9.92
N GLN A 77 1.96 -16.11 10.33
CA GLN A 77 3.19 -16.16 9.54
C GLN A 77 3.64 -17.62 9.37
N LYS A 78 4.22 -17.95 8.20
CA LYS A 78 4.70 -19.30 7.83
C LYS A 78 3.60 -20.37 7.87
N LYS A 79 2.34 -19.98 7.64
CA LYS A 79 1.18 -20.88 7.56
C LYS A 79 0.69 -21.12 6.13
N GLY A 80 1.45 -20.70 5.12
CA GLY A 80 1.17 -20.94 3.70
C GLY A 80 0.63 -19.72 2.95
N TRP A 81 0.28 -18.63 3.65
CA TRP A 81 -0.12 -17.39 2.99
C TRP A 81 0.98 -16.83 2.11
N GLU A 82 2.23 -16.87 2.58
CA GLU A 82 3.37 -16.37 1.82
C GLU A 82 3.52 -17.12 0.49
N THR A 83 3.30 -18.43 0.47
CA THR A 83 3.32 -19.22 -0.76
C THR A 83 2.26 -18.73 -1.75
N PHE A 84 1.06 -18.46 -1.27
CA PHE A 84 -0.04 -17.96 -2.10
C PHE A 84 0.25 -16.55 -2.65
N THR A 85 0.71 -15.64 -1.79
CA THR A 85 0.98 -14.25 -2.19
C THR A 85 2.23 -14.15 -3.06
N ASP A 86 3.24 -15.00 -2.84
CA ASP A 86 4.43 -15.06 -3.69
C ASP A 86 4.08 -15.58 -5.08
N ALA A 87 3.24 -16.62 -5.17
CA ALA A 87 2.70 -17.09 -6.45
C ALA A 87 1.90 -15.99 -7.17
N THR A 88 1.17 -15.17 -6.42
CA THR A 88 0.41 -14.03 -6.96
C THR A 88 1.34 -12.97 -7.56
N ILE A 89 2.39 -12.58 -6.82
CA ILE A 89 3.39 -11.61 -7.28
C ILE A 89 4.10 -12.13 -8.53
N ALA A 90 4.56 -13.39 -8.51
CA ALA A 90 5.24 -14.02 -9.63
C ALA A 90 4.34 -14.07 -10.88
N LYS A 91 3.07 -14.46 -10.74
CA LYS A 91 2.12 -14.51 -11.87
C LYS A 91 1.77 -13.13 -12.40
N LEU A 92 1.68 -12.11 -11.56
CA LEU A 92 1.52 -10.72 -12.00
C LEU A 92 2.74 -10.28 -12.81
N SER A 93 3.95 -10.57 -12.32
CA SER A 93 5.17 -10.20 -13.03
C SER A 93 5.32 -10.92 -14.38
N GLU A 94 4.92 -12.19 -14.43
CA GLU A 94 4.94 -12.98 -15.66
C GLU A 94 3.95 -12.44 -16.71
N ARG A 95 2.71 -12.18 -16.30
CA ARG A 95 1.57 -11.99 -17.23
C ARG A 95 1.25 -10.52 -17.55
N ARG A 96 1.81 -9.57 -16.82
CA ARG A 96 1.58 -8.14 -17.04
C ARG A 96 2.88 -7.46 -17.41
N GLU A 97 2.78 -6.20 -17.80
CA GLU A 97 3.90 -5.32 -18.12
C GLU A 97 3.65 -3.97 -17.44
N HIS A 98 4.71 -3.20 -17.21
CA HIS A 98 4.64 -1.83 -16.69
C HIS A 98 3.92 -1.69 -15.34
N LEU A 99 3.89 -2.76 -14.54
CA LEU A 99 3.52 -2.68 -13.14
C LEU A 99 4.59 -1.94 -12.33
N VAL A 100 4.13 -1.24 -11.29
CA VAL A 100 4.99 -0.61 -10.29
C VAL A 100 4.86 -1.35 -8.96
N PHE A 101 5.97 -1.89 -8.46
CA PHE A 101 6.05 -2.60 -7.19
C PHE A 101 6.67 -1.70 -6.12
N LEU A 102 5.84 -1.26 -5.17
CA LEU A 102 6.29 -0.51 -3.99
C LEU A 102 6.65 -1.49 -2.87
N LEU A 103 7.95 -1.63 -2.60
CA LEU A 103 8.52 -2.56 -1.62
C LEU A 103 9.07 -1.78 -0.42
N TRP A 104 8.23 -1.65 0.61
CA TRP A 104 8.56 -0.86 1.80
C TRP A 104 9.04 -1.77 2.95
N GLY A 105 10.33 -1.67 3.28
CA GLY A 105 10.99 -2.46 4.32
C GLY A 105 11.53 -3.81 3.83
N ASN A 106 12.48 -4.36 4.58
CA ASN A 106 13.25 -5.56 4.21
C ASN A 106 12.39 -6.76 3.82
N TYR A 107 11.25 -6.94 4.51
CA TYR A 107 10.36 -8.06 4.21
C TYR A 107 9.73 -7.93 2.82
N ALA A 108 9.20 -6.76 2.47
CA ALA A 108 8.67 -6.51 1.12
C ALA A 108 9.78 -6.54 0.06
N GLN A 109 10.96 -5.99 0.37
CA GLN A 109 12.13 -6.00 -0.52
C GLN A 109 12.61 -7.41 -0.83
N SER A 110 12.48 -8.37 0.11
CA SER A 110 12.81 -9.78 -0.14
C SER A 110 12.00 -10.39 -1.30
N LYS A 111 10.83 -9.82 -1.63
CA LYS A 111 9.97 -10.26 -2.75
C LYS A 111 10.46 -9.78 -4.11
N LYS A 112 11.48 -8.92 -4.17
CA LYS A 112 12.10 -8.43 -5.41
C LYS A 112 12.55 -9.55 -6.35
N VAL A 113 12.97 -10.69 -5.79
CA VAL A 113 13.39 -11.88 -6.56
C VAL A 113 12.27 -12.48 -7.41
N LEU A 114 11.01 -12.16 -7.11
CA LEU A 114 9.83 -12.64 -7.83
C LEU A 114 9.43 -11.72 -8.99
N ILE A 115 10.15 -10.60 -9.20
CA ILE A 115 9.76 -9.54 -10.12
C ILE A 115 10.79 -9.40 -11.24
N ASN A 116 10.33 -9.51 -12.48
CA ASN A 116 11.12 -9.19 -13.67
C ASN A 116 11.26 -7.66 -13.82
N GLN A 117 12.38 -7.12 -13.35
CA GLN A 117 12.68 -5.69 -13.38
C GLN A 117 12.92 -5.11 -14.78
N ASN A 118 13.09 -5.95 -15.82
CA ASN A 118 13.15 -5.47 -17.19
C ASN A 118 11.75 -5.10 -17.73
N LYS A 119 10.70 -5.65 -17.12
CA LYS A 119 9.29 -5.42 -17.51
C LYS A 119 8.56 -4.41 -16.61
N HIS A 120 9.12 -4.11 -15.44
CA HIS A 120 8.42 -3.47 -14.34
C HIS A 120 9.32 -2.51 -13.58
N LEU A 121 8.70 -1.52 -12.96
CA LEU A 121 9.39 -0.66 -12.01
C LEU A 121 9.33 -1.26 -10.60
N VAL A 122 10.47 -1.32 -9.92
CA VAL A 122 10.56 -1.66 -8.50
C VAL A 122 11.08 -0.43 -7.74
N LEU A 123 10.31 0.04 -6.77
CA LEU A 123 10.70 1.16 -5.90
C LEU A 123 10.81 0.64 -4.45
N GLU A 124 12.00 0.81 -3.87
CA GLU A 124 12.36 0.31 -2.55
C GLU A 124 12.60 1.47 -1.57
N ALA A 125 12.03 1.37 -0.38
CA ALA A 125 12.24 2.33 0.70
C ALA A 125 12.16 1.64 2.06
N ALA A 126 12.51 2.34 3.14
CA ALA A 126 12.26 1.84 4.49
C ALA A 126 10.74 1.65 4.73
N HIS A 127 10.35 0.82 5.69
CA HIS A 127 8.93 0.66 6.02
C HIS A 127 8.37 1.97 6.61
N PRO A 128 7.09 2.35 6.36
CA PRO A 128 6.45 3.53 6.94
C PRO A 128 6.22 3.44 8.47
N SER A 129 6.71 2.40 9.14
CA SER A 129 6.54 2.25 10.59
C SER A 129 7.32 3.35 11.33
N PRO A 130 6.85 3.84 12.49
CA PRO A 130 7.58 4.82 13.29
C PRO A 130 9.05 4.46 13.55
N PHE A 131 9.37 3.16 13.63
CA PHE A 131 10.75 2.69 13.89
C PHE A 131 11.72 2.84 12.72
N SER A 132 11.20 3.07 11.50
CA SER A 132 11.99 3.06 10.27
C SER A 132 11.68 4.20 9.30
N ALA A 133 10.58 4.94 9.47
CA ALA A 133 10.15 5.91 8.48
C ALA A 133 11.21 7.00 8.20
N HIS A 134 11.88 7.48 9.25
CA HIS A 134 12.98 8.46 9.14
C HIS A 134 14.26 7.90 8.52
N LYS A 135 14.38 6.57 8.38
CA LYS A 135 15.56 5.90 7.84
C LYS A 135 15.49 5.71 6.31
N GLY A 136 14.50 6.32 5.65
CA GLY A 136 14.39 6.31 4.19
C GLY A 136 12.99 6.04 3.63
N PHE A 137 11.92 6.11 4.43
CA PHE A 137 10.56 6.19 3.89
C PHE A 137 10.21 7.64 3.55
N PHE A 138 10.47 8.57 4.48
CA PHE A 138 10.24 9.99 4.23
C PHE A 138 11.22 10.51 3.18
N GLY A 139 10.68 11.22 2.18
CA GLY A 139 11.41 11.72 1.02
C GLY A 139 11.65 10.67 -0.09
N CYS A 140 11.05 9.48 0.01
CA CYS A 140 11.21 8.46 -1.03
C CYS A 140 10.52 8.87 -2.35
N GLN A 141 9.45 9.68 -2.27
CA GLN A 141 8.68 10.19 -3.40
C GLN A 141 8.11 9.07 -4.30
N HIS A 142 7.71 7.94 -3.69
CA HIS A 142 7.26 6.78 -4.46
C HIS A 142 5.94 7.02 -5.20
N PHE A 143 5.09 7.93 -4.74
CA PHE A 143 3.78 8.17 -5.36
C PHE A 143 3.93 8.98 -6.65
N SER A 144 4.72 10.05 -6.64
CA SER A 144 5.04 10.82 -7.85
C SER A 144 5.87 10.00 -8.84
N LYS A 145 6.88 9.26 -8.39
CA LYS A 145 7.68 8.34 -9.24
C LYS A 145 6.82 7.25 -9.88
N THR A 146 5.84 6.71 -9.15
CA THR A 146 4.86 5.77 -9.72
C THR A 146 4.09 6.43 -10.85
N ASN A 147 3.54 7.62 -10.63
CA ASN A 147 2.75 8.32 -11.64
C ASN A 147 3.58 8.75 -12.86
N ALA A 148 4.82 9.18 -12.66
CA ALA A 148 5.75 9.48 -13.75
C ALA A 148 5.98 8.23 -14.62
N TYR A 149 6.29 7.09 -14.01
CA TYR A 149 6.49 5.84 -14.74
C TYR A 149 5.25 5.37 -15.50
N LEU A 150 4.06 5.47 -14.89
CA LEU A 150 2.81 5.14 -15.57
C LEU A 150 2.59 6.06 -16.79
N THR A 151 2.83 7.36 -16.63
CA THR A 151 2.70 8.36 -17.69
C THR A 151 3.65 8.05 -18.86
N ASP A 152 4.92 7.74 -18.56
CA ASP A 152 5.95 7.41 -19.56
C ASP A 152 5.58 6.17 -20.40
N HIS A 153 4.70 5.31 -19.88
CA HIS A 153 4.20 4.11 -20.57
C HIS A 153 2.77 4.27 -21.09
N GLY A 154 2.24 5.49 -21.14
CA GLY A 154 0.88 5.76 -21.64
C GLY A 154 -0.24 5.18 -20.77
N ILE A 155 0.04 4.90 -19.50
CA ILE A 155 -0.93 4.41 -18.51
C ILE A 155 -1.40 5.59 -17.67
N GLN A 156 -2.72 5.66 -17.42
CA GLN A 156 -3.30 6.71 -16.60
C GLN A 156 -2.67 6.73 -15.20
N PRO A 157 -2.17 7.89 -14.72
CA PRO A 157 -1.67 8.05 -13.35
C PRO A 157 -2.74 7.75 -12.31
N ILE A 158 -2.29 7.32 -11.12
CA ILE A 158 -3.19 7.12 -9.99
C ILE A 158 -3.52 8.47 -9.36
N ASP A 159 -4.80 8.73 -9.12
CA ASP A 159 -5.22 9.76 -8.20
C ASP A 159 -5.03 9.25 -6.77
N TRP A 160 -3.95 9.69 -6.14
CA TRP A 160 -3.60 9.31 -4.79
C TRP A 160 -4.46 10.00 -3.73
N ARG A 161 -5.26 11.01 -4.07
CA ARG A 161 -6.16 11.67 -3.13
C ARG A 161 -7.26 10.71 -2.67
N LEU A 162 -7.75 10.91 -1.44
CA LEU A 162 -8.88 10.13 -0.93
C LEU A 162 -10.18 10.92 -1.09
N PRO A 163 -11.30 10.26 -1.39
CA PRO A 163 -12.60 10.92 -1.40
C PRO A 163 -12.83 11.64 -0.08
N ILE A 164 -13.11 12.94 -0.16
CA ILE A 164 -13.61 13.70 0.97
C ILE A 164 -15.09 13.40 1.02
N GLU A 165 -15.60 12.87 2.14
CA GLU A 165 -17.05 12.76 2.31
C GLU A 165 -17.64 14.17 2.19
N GLN A 166 -18.42 14.40 1.13
CA GLN A 166 -19.36 15.51 1.17
C GLN A 166 -20.31 15.20 2.31
N LEU A 167 -20.34 16.07 3.32
CA LEU A 167 -21.40 16.07 4.33
C LEU A 167 -22.72 15.86 3.59
N LYS A 168 -23.35 14.71 3.80
CA LYS A 168 -24.76 14.56 3.46
C LYS A 168 -25.45 15.60 4.32
N ILE A 169 -25.77 16.75 3.74
CA ILE A 169 -26.79 17.63 4.29
C ILE A 169 -28.06 16.77 4.20
N SER A 170 -28.33 16.00 5.24
CA SER A 170 -29.61 15.37 5.45
C SER A 170 -30.62 16.51 5.42
N GLY A 171 -31.43 16.54 4.36
CA GLY A 171 -32.41 17.58 4.14
C GLY A 171 -33.25 17.82 5.38
N PHE A 172 -33.50 19.11 5.65
CA PHE A 172 -34.66 19.54 6.40
C PHE A 172 -35.94 19.18 5.64
#